data_AF-A0A317J956-F1
#
_entry.id   AF-A0A317J956-F1
#
_cell.length_a   1.000
_cell.length_b   1.000
_cell.length_c   1.000
_cell.angle_alpha   90.00
_cell.angle_beta   90.00
_cell.angle_gamma   90.00
#
_symmetry.space_group_name_H-M   'P 1'
#
loop_
_entity.id
_entity.type
_entity.pdbx_description
1 polymer ?
#
loop_
_entity_poly.entity_id
_entity_poly.type
_entity_poly.pdbx_seq_one_letter_code
_entity_poly.pdbx_strand_id
1 'polypeptide(L)'
;MPVNENAIRTDKPQVEKPPAAPRRTEVVHQLERILRSPAFNKSLRYSAFLRYCVEQALDGKGDQLKERTIGVDVFDRRPDYDPGSDHVVRSAAAEVRRRLAQYYQGGADPGELRIEILPGSYLPQFSYGPNSGQPLAETPLIVVPDEPPVKRSPRWRRRVVAPAIAFAAVLLALLWYRPGRVPTGVEWFWLPLLSAPRQVTIFIGPPALVSADGGSSLRGDADATVETVMKANVVSFASAASAAKISEFLQARGKASQVLSSVTSKYDDLQRGPAVLLGGLNNAWTLRLTDSLRFGFDTGDPGNSRIRDHQRPDQDWTFTFRAPYQKLTRDYALISRVLHPATEQMTLIVAGLGQWGTLGAVDFITDPVRLEKLRGSAGNRQHDPNVQVVIGVDVVDGAIGPPKVLATYFW
;
A
#
# COMPACT_ATOMS: atom_id res chain seq x y z
N MET A 1 -86.35 8.28 43.85
CA MET A 1 -86.03 7.94 42.45
C MET A 1 -85.77 9.23 41.69
N PRO A 2 -84.80 9.29 40.75
CA PRO A 2 -83.38 8.92 40.83
C PRO A 2 -82.47 10.17 40.64
N VAL A 3 -81.28 10.25 41.25
CA VAL A 3 -79.94 9.88 40.71
C VAL A 3 -79.54 10.68 39.45
N ASN A 4 -78.58 11.61 39.59
CA ASN A 4 -77.24 11.37 39.02
C ASN A 4 -76.17 12.30 39.61
N GLU A 5 -75.24 11.68 40.33
CA GLU A 5 -73.85 12.12 40.44
C GLU A 5 -73.24 12.18 39.04
N ASN A 6 -72.45 13.22 38.76
CA ASN A 6 -71.34 13.07 37.83
C ASN A 6 -70.19 14.01 38.18
N ALA A 7 -69.29 13.44 38.98
CA ALA A 7 -67.86 13.35 38.74
C ALA A 7 -67.15 14.58 38.14
N ILE A 8 -66.38 15.20 39.02
CA ILE A 8 -65.16 15.96 38.74
C ILE A 8 -64.29 15.15 37.77
N ARG A 9 -64.26 15.53 36.49
CA ARG A 9 -63.21 15.12 35.55
C ARG A 9 -62.10 16.15 35.60
N THR A 10 -61.00 15.74 36.21
CA THR A 10 -59.70 16.40 36.14
C THR A 10 -59.15 16.24 34.72
N ASP A 11 -59.29 17.26 33.89
CA ASP A 11 -58.58 17.32 32.61
C ASP A 11 -57.13 17.75 32.90
N LYS A 12 -56.24 16.76 33.04
CA LYS A 12 -54.79 16.99 33.00
C LYS A 12 -54.43 17.44 31.57
N PRO A 13 -53.78 18.60 31.37
CA PRO A 13 -53.20 18.90 30.07
C PRO A 13 -52.18 17.82 29.73
N GLN A 14 -52.39 17.17 28.58
CA GLN A 14 -51.49 16.17 28.03
C GLN A 14 -50.14 16.84 27.78
N VAL A 15 -49.12 16.38 28.51
CA VAL A 15 -47.72 16.70 28.24
C VAL A 15 -47.42 16.22 26.82
N GLU A 16 -47.24 17.17 25.91
CA GLU A 16 -46.79 16.92 24.55
C GLU A 16 -45.47 16.15 24.61
N LYS A 17 -45.52 14.92 24.12
CA LYS A 17 -44.46 13.93 24.22
C LYS A 17 -43.21 14.46 23.49
N PRO A 18 -42.00 14.44 24.09
CA PRO A 18 -40.78 14.82 23.39
C PRO A 18 -40.63 13.99 22.11
N PRO A 19 -40.03 14.53 21.03
CA PRO A 19 -39.85 13.78 19.77
C PRO A 19 -39.21 12.43 20.11
N ALA A 20 -39.95 11.36 19.85
CA ALA A 20 -39.60 10.03 20.31
C ALA A 20 -38.23 9.64 19.72
N ALA A 21 -37.33 9.14 20.58
CA ALA A 21 -36.13 8.47 20.10
C ALA A 21 -36.52 7.43 19.03
N PRO A 22 -35.80 7.35 17.90
CA PRO A 22 -36.16 6.48 16.80
C PRO A 22 -36.25 5.03 17.27
N ARG A 23 -37.29 4.32 16.83
CA ARG A 23 -37.54 2.95 17.27
C ARG A 23 -36.45 2.04 16.72
N ARG A 24 -36.07 1.00 17.47
CA ARG A 24 -35.06 0.00 17.04
C ARG A 24 -35.32 -0.52 15.61
N THR A 25 -36.58 -0.77 15.27
CA THR A 25 -36.99 -1.24 13.94
C THR A 25 -36.73 -0.24 12.83
N GLU A 26 -36.89 1.06 13.09
CA GLU A 26 -36.65 2.14 12.11
C GLU A 26 -35.16 2.30 11.83
N VAL A 27 -34.32 2.21 12.87
CA VAL A 27 -32.86 2.24 12.75
C VAL A 27 -32.36 1.06 11.92
N VAL A 28 -32.84 -0.16 12.20
CA VAL A 28 -32.45 -1.37 11.46
C VAL A 28 -32.89 -1.27 10.00
N HIS A 29 -34.11 -0.82 9.73
CA HIS A 29 -34.60 -0.64 8.37
C HIS A 29 -33.75 0.39 7.60
N GLN A 30 -33.40 1.50 8.24
CA GLN A 30 -32.56 2.52 7.63
C GLN A 30 -31.14 2.04 7.37
N LEU A 31 -30.55 1.27 8.29
CA LEU A 31 -29.27 0.62 8.10
C LEU A 31 -29.29 -0.27 6.84
N GLU A 32 -30.29 -1.13 6.68
CA GLU A 32 -30.40 -2.01 5.50
C GLU A 32 -30.53 -1.23 4.19
N ARG A 33 -31.27 -0.11 4.18
CA ARG A 33 -31.36 0.79 3.02
C ARG A 33 -29.99 1.38 2.66
N ILE A 34 -29.24 1.87 3.64
CA ILE A 34 -27.89 2.42 3.45
C ILE A 34 -26.95 1.34 2.91
N LEU A 35 -26.95 0.13 3.49
CA LEU A 35 -26.04 -0.94 3.11
C LEU A 35 -26.29 -1.48 1.69
N ARG A 36 -27.52 -1.39 1.18
CA ARG A 36 -27.86 -1.75 -0.21
C ARG A 36 -27.54 -0.64 -1.22
N SER A 37 -27.28 0.58 -0.76
CA SER A 37 -26.98 1.72 -1.64
C SER A 37 -25.65 1.55 -2.39
N PRO A 38 -25.48 2.21 -3.55
CA PRO A 38 -24.21 2.21 -4.29
C PRO A 38 -22.98 2.66 -3.47
N ALA A 39 -23.19 3.46 -2.42
CA ALA A 39 -22.13 3.93 -1.53
C ALA A 39 -21.55 2.82 -0.65
N PHE A 40 -22.32 1.77 -0.33
CA PHE A 40 -21.93 0.69 0.58
C PHE A 40 -21.89 -0.69 -0.05
N ASN A 41 -22.74 -0.98 -1.04
CA ASN A 41 -22.92 -2.34 -1.58
C ASN A 41 -21.67 -2.97 -2.21
N LYS A 42 -20.69 -2.16 -2.63
CA LYS A 42 -19.40 -2.63 -3.20
C LYS A 42 -18.35 -2.98 -2.14
N SER A 43 -18.62 -2.80 -0.84
CA SER A 43 -17.65 -3.07 0.22
C SER A 43 -18.26 -3.83 1.40
N LEU A 44 -17.88 -5.11 1.52
CA LEU A 44 -18.22 -5.94 2.69
C LEU A 44 -17.64 -5.35 3.99
N ARG A 45 -16.41 -4.82 3.91
CA ARG A 45 -15.67 -4.30 5.07
C ARG A 45 -16.35 -3.10 5.72
N TYR A 46 -16.74 -2.08 4.94
CA TYR A 46 -17.38 -0.88 5.50
C TYR A 46 -18.84 -1.15 5.90
N SER A 47 -19.48 -2.09 5.22
CA SER A 47 -20.81 -2.58 5.59
C SER A 47 -20.79 -3.28 6.94
N ALA A 48 -19.82 -4.18 7.17
CA ALA A 48 -19.62 -4.87 8.44
C ALA A 48 -19.33 -3.88 9.59
N PHE A 49 -18.47 -2.89 9.35
CA PHE A 49 -18.18 -1.85 10.34
C PHE A 49 -19.41 -1.03 10.75
N LEU A 50 -20.16 -0.51 9.77
CA LEU A 50 -21.34 0.31 10.05
C LEU A 50 -22.41 -0.52 10.77
N ARG A 51 -22.63 -1.76 10.30
CA ARG A 51 -23.56 -2.71 10.93
C ARG A 51 -23.20 -2.95 12.39
N TYR A 52 -21.94 -3.32 12.66
CA TYR A 52 -21.46 -3.58 14.01
C TYR A 52 -21.67 -2.37 14.94
N CYS A 53 -21.33 -1.15 14.49
CA CYS A 53 -21.51 0.05 15.31
C CYS A 53 -22.99 0.32 15.65
N VAL A 54 -23.89 0.14 14.68
CA VAL A 54 -25.33 0.33 14.89
C VAL A 54 -25.91 -0.76 15.79
N GLU A 55 -25.55 -2.02 15.59
CA GLU A 55 -26.02 -3.14 16.42
C GLU A 55 -25.58 -2.99 17.88
N GLN A 56 -24.31 -2.65 18.13
CA GLN A 56 -23.83 -2.40 19.49
C GLN A 56 -24.52 -1.21 20.16
N ALA A 57 -24.84 -0.15 19.40
CA ALA A 57 -25.60 0.99 19.92
C ALA A 57 -27.05 0.61 20.27
N LEU A 58 -27.71 -0.20 19.44
CA LEU A 58 -29.07 -0.69 19.67
C LEU A 58 -29.16 -1.69 20.82
N ASP A 59 -28.08 -2.43 21.09
CA ASP A 59 -27.96 -3.35 22.23
C ASP A 59 -27.56 -2.65 23.54
N GLY A 60 -27.41 -1.32 23.53
CA GLY A 60 -27.01 -0.54 24.71
C GLY A 60 -25.53 -0.72 25.09
N LYS A 61 -24.72 -1.29 24.21
CA LYS A 61 -23.28 -1.56 24.40
C LYS A 61 -22.39 -0.49 23.77
N GLY A 62 -22.89 0.74 23.66
CA GLY A 62 -22.16 1.86 23.05
C GLY A 62 -20.78 2.12 23.69
N ASP A 63 -20.65 1.90 25.00
CA ASP A 63 -19.38 2.06 25.74
C ASP A 63 -18.29 1.04 25.34
N GLN A 64 -18.69 -0.04 24.66
CA GLN A 64 -17.79 -1.08 24.17
C GLN A 64 -17.26 -0.79 22.76
N LEU A 65 -17.77 0.26 22.09
CA LEU A 65 -17.27 0.75 20.80
C LEU A 65 -15.93 1.49 20.96
N LYS A 66 -14.93 0.77 21.46
CA LYS A 66 -13.55 1.21 21.55
C LYS A 66 -12.79 0.72 20.32
N GLU A 67 -11.77 1.48 19.94
CA GLU A 67 -10.98 1.20 18.73
C GLU A 67 -10.43 -0.24 18.74
N ARG A 68 -9.86 -0.67 19.86
CA ARG A 68 -9.33 -2.02 20.05
C ARG A 68 -10.40 -3.10 19.82
N THR A 69 -11.56 -2.99 20.47
CA THR A 69 -12.67 -3.95 20.35
C THR A 69 -13.14 -4.07 18.91
N ILE A 70 -13.35 -2.95 18.22
CA ILE A 70 -13.78 -2.95 16.81
C ILE A 70 -12.72 -3.59 15.91
N GLY A 71 -11.43 -3.34 16.19
CA GLY A 71 -10.33 -3.99 15.48
C GLY A 71 -10.38 -5.51 15.55
N VAL A 72 -10.64 -6.05 16.74
CA VAL A 72 -10.74 -7.49 16.96
C VAL A 72 -12.01 -8.04 16.30
N ASP A 73 -13.17 -7.46 16.62
CA ASP A 73 -14.47 -8.04 16.29
C ASP A 73 -14.87 -7.85 14.81
N VAL A 74 -14.34 -6.81 14.14
CA VAL A 74 -14.73 -6.47 12.75
C VAL A 74 -13.59 -6.66 11.76
N PHE A 75 -12.34 -6.45 12.19
CA PHE A 75 -11.17 -6.48 11.31
C PHE A 75 -10.21 -7.65 11.60
N ASP A 76 -10.66 -8.64 12.38
CA ASP A 76 -9.91 -9.85 12.73
C ASP A 76 -8.49 -9.56 13.27
N ARG A 77 -8.34 -8.44 14.00
CA ARG A 77 -7.05 -8.11 14.63
C ARG A 77 -6.87 -8.93 15.90
N ARG A 78 -5.61 -9.26 16.20
CA ARG A 78 -5.28 -9.95 17.45
C ARG A 78 -5.55 -9.03 18.65
N PRO A 79 -6.00 -9.52 19.81
CA PRO A 79 -6.29 -8.67 20.96
C PRO A 79 -5.13 -7.80 21.44
N ASP A 80 -3.88 -8.22 21.18
CA ASP A 80 -2.66 -7.51 21.52
C ASP A 80 -2.27 -6.41 20.51
N TYR A 81 -3.00 -6.24 19.40
CA TYR A 81 -2.68 -5.20 18.42
C TYR A 81 -2.76 -3.80 19.03
N ASP A 82 -1.92 -2.91 18.53
CA ASP A 82 -1.83 -1.51 18.96
C ASP A 82 -2.55 -0.59 17.95
N PRO A 83 -3.67 0.04 18.34
CA PRO A 83 -4.37 1.03 17.49
C PRO A 83 -3.53 2.29 17.19
N GLY A 84 -2.45 2.52 17.95
CA GLY A 84 -1.48 3.58 17.70
C GLY A 84 -0.64 3.36 16.44
N SER A 85 -0.36 2.11 16.08
CA SER A 85 0.41 1.74 14.89
C SER A 85 -0.45 1.18 13.75
N ASP A 86 -1.60 0.56 14.05
CA ASP A 86 -2.55 0.04 13.07
C ASP A 86 -3.84 0.89 13.02
N HIS A 87 -3.91 1.81 12.05
CA HIS A 87 -5.03 2.74 11.88
C HIS A 87 -6.23 2.18 11.10
N VAL A 88 -6.36 0.84 11.02
CA VAL A 88 -7.43 0.15 10.27
C VAL A 88 -8.84 0.64 10.63
N VAL A 89 -9.11 0.84 11.93
CA VAL A 89 -10.42 1.25 12.46
C VAL A 89 -10.68 2.73 12.18
N ARG A 90 -9.71 3.62 12.43
CA ARG A 90 -9.83 5.05 12.13
C ARG A 90 -10.04 5.31 10.65
N SER A 91 -9.30 4.60 9.80
CA SER A 91 -9.43 4.71 8.34
C SER A 91 -10.81 4.25 7.87
N ALA A 92 -11.31 3.14 8.41
CA ALA A 92 -12.66 2.66 8.12
C ALA A 92 -13.74 3.63 8.60
N ALA A 93 -13.61 4.20 9.80
CA ALA A 93 -14.54 5.18 10.32
C ALA A 93 -14.58 6.46 9.47
N ALA A 94 -13.42 6.96 9.02
CA ALA A 94 -13.36 8.12 8.11
C ALA A 94 -14.06 7.84 6.78
N GLU A 95 -13.84 6.66 6.21
CA GLU A 95 -14.44 6.26 4.95
C GLU A 95 -15.96 6.01 5.07
N VAL A 96 -16.42 5.41 6.17
CA VAL A 96 -17.85 5.22 6.45
C VAL A 96 -18.56 6.57 6.60
N ARG A 97 -17.97 7.55 7.29
CA ARG A 97 -18.52 8.92 7.38
C ARG A 97 -18.65 9.56 6.00
N ARG A 98 -17.63 9.44 5.16
CA ARG A 98 -17.64 9.96 3.78
C ARG A 98 -18.77 9.33 2.95
N ARG A 99 -18.97 8.02 3.07
CA ARG A 99 -20.03 7.27 2.36
C ARG A 99 -21.43 7.61 2.89
N LEU A 100 -21.60 7.78 4.19
CA LEU A 100 -22.86 8.26 4.77
C LEU A 100 -23.19 9.66 4.24
N ALA A 101 -22.21 10.57 4.20
CA ALA A 101 -22.40 11.89 3.61
C ALA A 101 -22.81 11.81 2.13
N GLN A 102 -22.16 10.95 1.34
CA GLN A 102 -22.52 10.72 -0.07
C GLN A 102 -23.93 10.17 -0.23
N TYR A 103 -24.33 9.22 0.62
CA TYR A 103 -25.69 8.66 0.61
C TYR A 103 -26.74 9.75 0.82
N TYR A 104 -26.56 10.62 1.82
CA TYR A 104 -27.52 11.68 2.13
C TYR A 104 -27.41 12.93 1.25
N GLN A 105 -26.35 13.08 0.45
CA GLN A 105 -26.20 14.16 -0.54
C GLN A 105 -27.14 13.99 -1.75
N GLY A 106 -27.60 12.76 -2.03
CA GLY A 106 -28.46 12.45 -3.18
C GLY A 106 -29.93 12.89 -3.06
N GLY A 107 -30.28 13.62 -2.00
CA GLY A 107 -31.66 13.96 -1.64
C GLY A 107 -32.23 12.96 -0.64
N ALA A 108 -32.17 13.30 0.65
CA ALA A 108 -32.87 12.54 1.68
C ALA A 108 -34.37 12.86 1.61
N ASP A 109 -35.22 11.84 1.68
CA ASP A 109 -36.68 12.04 1.72
C ASP A 109 -37.04 12.90 2.95
N PRO A 110 -38.03 13.81 2.87
CA PRO A 110 -38.52 14.53 4.03
C PRO A 110 -38.95 13.56 5.13
N GLY A 111 -38.38 13.69 6.33
CA GLY A 111 -38.63 12.78 7.46
C GLY A 111 -37.77 11.51 7.46
N GLU A 112 -36.80 11.37 6.55
CA GLU A 112 -35.86 10.24 6.57
C GLU A 112 -34.98 10.24 7.83
N LEU A 113 -34.85 9.06 8.44
CA LEU A 113 -33.95 8.82 9.57
C LEU A 113 -32.49 8.91 9.10
N ARG A 114 -31.70 9.72 9.79
CA ARG A 114 -30.26 9.90 9.54
C ARG A 114 -29.45 9.14 10.56
N ILE A 115 -28.51 8.33 10.07
CA ILE A 115 -27.47 7.67 10.87
C ILE A 115 -26.17 8.44 10.67
N GLU A 116 -25.64 9.00 11.74
CA GLU A 116 -24.39 9.79 11.71
C GLU A 116 -23.37 9.24 12.70
N ILE A 117 -22.09 9.17 12.31
CA ILE A 117 -20.98 8.81 13.20
C ILE A 117 -20.09 10.04 13.33
N LEU A 118 -20.08 10.69 14.49
CA LEU A 118 -19.30 11.91 14.70
C LEU A 118 -17.78 11.66 14.66
N PRO A 119 -16.97 12.64 14.25
CA PRO A 119 -15.52 12.58 14.40
C PRO A 119 -15.11 12.31 15.86
N GLY A 120 -14.14 11.43 16.06
CA GLY A 120 -13.66 11.05 17.41
C GLY A 120 -14.55 10.05 18.16
N SER A 121 -15.72 9.69 17.62
CA SER A 121 -16.60 8.66 18.15
C SER A 121 -16.81 7.53 17.14
N TYR A 122 -17.09 6.34 17.65
CA TYR A 122 -17.59 5.20 16.86
C TYR A 122 -19.08 4.94 17.13
N LEU A 123 -19.68 5.66 18.09
CA LEU A 123 -21.09 5.56 18.44
C LEU A 123 -21.95 6.31 17.41
N PRO A 124 -22.90 5.63 16.73
CA PRO A 124 -23.83 6.28 15.82
C PRO A 124 -24.89 7.09 16.58
N GLN A 125 -25.28 8.22 15.99
CA GLN A 125 -26.41 9.05 16.39
C GLN A 125 -27.53 8.93 15.37
N PHE A 126 -28.76 8.98 15.86
CA PHE A 126 -29.98 8.80 15.07
C PHE A 126 -30.86 10.04 15.18
N SER A 127 -31.21 10.67 14.06
CA SER A 127 -32.04 11.87 14.03
C SER A 127 -32.95 11.91 12.80
N TYR A 128 -34.14 12.53 12.89
CA TYR A 128 -34.96 12.80 11.71
C TYR A 128 -34.51 14.10 11.04
N GLY A 129 -34.50 14.15 9.71
CA GLY A 129 -34.21 15.38 8.97
C GLY A 129 -35.19 16.52 9.31
N PRO A 130 -34.82 17.80 9.07
CA PRO A 130 -35.66 18.95 9.38
C PRO A 130 -36.87 19.02 8.43
N ASN A 131 -37.91 18.24 8.74
CA ASN A 131 -39.31 18.45 8.38
C ASN A 131 -40.16 17.35 9.03
N SER A 132 -40.29 17.45 10.35
CA SER A 132 -41.27 16.69 11.12
C SER A 132 -41.97 17.65 12.08
N GLY A 133 -42.94 18.40 11.54
CA GLY A 133 -44.07 19.01 12.23
C GLY A 133 -43.81 19.94 13.42
N GLN A 134 -43.78 21.25 13.16
CA GLN A 134 -44.43 22.23 14.04
C GLN A 134 -45.17 23.28 13.17
N PRO A 135 -46.50 23.43 13.30
CA PRO A 135 -47.22 24.56 12.72
C PRO A 135 -46.78 25.86 13.39
N LEU A 136 -46.69 26.93 12.62
CA LEU A 136 -46.62 28.30 13.10
C LEU A 136 -47.88 28.59 13.93
N ALA A 137 -47.81 28.36 15.24
CA ALA A 137 -48.81 28.83 16.19
C ALA A 137 -48.42 30.24 16.63
N GLU A 138 -49.29 31.19 16.28
CA GLU A 138 -49.28 32.58 16.72
C GLU A 138 -49.11 32.68 18.24
N THR A 139 -48.17 33.51 18.68
CA THR A 139 -47.99 33.84 20.10
C THR A 139 -48.97 34.95 20.47
N PRO A 140 -49.91 34.77 21.43
CA PRO A 140 -50.61 35.89 22.04
C PRO A 140 -49.65 36.61 22.99
N LEU A 141 -49.68 37.95 22.94
CA LEU A 141 -48.94 38.83 23.82
C LEU A 141 -49.35 38.60 25.28
N ILE A 142 -48.42 38.10 26.12
CA ILE A 142 -48.53 38.15 27.57
C ILE A 142 -47.27 38.79 28.15
N VAL A 143 -47.52 39.84 28.92
CA VAL A 143 -46.62 40.71 29.67
C VAL A 143 -45.86 39.91 30.75
N VAL A 144 -44.54 40.10 30.84
CA VAL A 144 -43.68 39.55 31.91
C VAL A 144 -43.08 40.69 32.73
N PRO A 145 -43.36 40.72 34.05
CA PRO A 145 -42.37 41.01 35.09
C PRO A 145 -42.29 39.80 36.05
N ASP A 146 -41.21 39.41 36.72
CA ASP A 146 -39.85 39.90 36.91
C ASP A 146 -39.04 38.65 37.37
N GLU A 147 -37.80 38.44 36.91
CA GLU A 147 -36.94 37.29 37.30
C GLU A 147 -35.75 37.77 38.16
N PRO A 148 -35.35 37.05 39.24
CA PRO A 148 -34.19 37.41 40.05
C PRO A 148 -32.86 37.13 39.32
N PRO A 149 -31.72 37.70 39.77
CA PRO A 149 -30.59 37.97 38.88
C PRO A 149 -29.73 36.73 38.60
N VAL A 150 -29.57 36.40 37.31
CA VAL A 150 -28.59 35.42 36.83
C VAL A 150 -27.17 36.03 36.88
N LYS A 151 -26.27 35.38 37.63
CA LYS A 151 -24.84 35.71 37.69
C LYS A 151 -24.21 35.67 36.30
N ARG A 152 -23.81 36.83 35.79
CA ARG A 152 -23.10 36.98 34.51
C ARG A 152 -21.65 36.47 34.67
N SER A 153 -21.30 35.37 34.02
CA SER A 153 -19.90 34.97 33.86
C SER A 153 -19.19 35.94 32.89
N PRO A 154 -17.91 36.28 33.13
CA PRO A 154 -17.28 37.41 32.48
C PRO A 154 -16.85 37.07 31.04
N ARG A 155 -17.45 37.78 30.08
CA ARG A 155 -17.19 37.71 28.62
C ARG A 155 -15.72 37.93 28.21
N TRP A 156 -14.87 38.43 29.10
CA TRP A 156 -13.43 38.62 28.85
C TRP A 156 -12.69 37.31 28.61
N ARG A 157 -13.10 36.20 29.27
CA ARG A 157 -12.49 34.88 29.04
C ARG A 157 -12.64 34.40 27.59
N ARG A 158 -13.74 34.72 26.90
CA ARG A 158 -13.93 34.33 25.49
C ARG A 158 -13.03 35.10 24.51
N ARG A 159 -12.57 36.31 24.87
CA ARG A 159 -11.68 37.12 23.99
C ARG A 159 -10.21 36.69 24.06
N VAL A 160 -9.80 35.97 25.10
CA VAL A 160 -8.42 35.46 25.27
C VAL A 160 -8.32 33.96 24.94
N VAL A 161 -9.36 33.18 25.23
CA VAL A 161 -9.33 31.71 25.06
C VAL A 161 -9.48 31.29 23.59
N ALA A 162 -10.27 31.99 22.78
CA ALA A 162 -10.46 31.65 21.36
C ALA A 162 -9.18 31.76 20.51
N PRO A 163 -8.36 32.84 20.58
CA PRO A 163 -7.10 32.89 19.86
C PRO A 163 -6.06 31.90 20.41
N ALA A 164 -6.09 31.59 21.71
CA ALA A 164 -5.21 30.58 22.30
C ALA A 164 -5.53 29.16 21.80
N ILE A 165 -6.82 28.82 21.63
CA ILE A 165 -7.24 27.53 21.05
C ILE A 165 -6.87 27.47 19.57
N ALA A 166 -7.10 28.54 18.81
CA ALA A 166 -6.71 28.59 17.40
C ALA A 166 -5.18 28.47 17.22
N PHE A 167 -4.40 29.15 18.07
CA PHE A 167 -2.95 29.06 18.07
C PHE A 167 -2.46 27.66 18.48
N ALA A 168 -3.08 27.04 19.48
CA ALA A 168 -2.79 25.66 19.87
C ALA A 168 -3.14 24.67 18.75
N ALA A 169 -4.24 24.87 18.02
CA ALA A 169 -4.63 24.05 16.89
C ALA A 169 -3.67 24.20 15.70
N VAL A 170 -3.19 25.42 15.43
CA VAL A 170 -2.15 25.68 14.41
C VAL A 170 -0.82 25.08 14.82
N LEU A 171 -0.42 25.19 16.09
CA LEU A 171 0.77 24.51 16.63
C LEU A 171 0.65 23.00 16.52
N LEU A 172 -0.51 22.43 16.84
CA LEU A 172 -0.76 21.00 16.66
C LEU A 172 -0.68 20.60 15.18
N ALA A 173 -1.30 21.39 14.30
CA ALA A 173 -1.26 21.16 12.86
C ALA A 173 0.18 21.25 12.32
N LEU A 174 0.99 22.19 12.80
CA LEU A 174 2.41 22.31 12.43
C LEU A 174 3.27 21.19 13.03
N LEU A 175 2.99 20.73 14.25
CA LEU A 175 3.63 19.57 14.88
C LEU A 175 3.30 18.26 14.15
N TRP A 176 2.09 18.16 13.58
CA TRP A 176 1.64 17.03 12.78
C TRP A 176 2.04 17.15 11.31
N TYR A 177 2.26 18.37 10.81
CA TYR A 177 2.79 18.64 9.48
C TYR A 177 4.27 18.30 9.48
N ARG A 178 4.58 17.01 9.41
CA ARG A 178 5.91 16.57 9.02
C ARG A 178 6.01 16.77 7.51
N PRO A 179 6.79 17.75 7.01
CA PRO A 179 7.08 17.81 5.59
C PRO A 179 7.56 16.42 5.18
N GLY A 180 6.97 15.86 4.12
CA GLY A 180 7.29 14.51 3.68
C GLY A 180 8.79 14.37 3.58
N ARG A 181 9.38 13.46 4.37
CA ARG A 181 10.80 13.19 4.31
C ARG A 181 11.10 12.73 2.89
N VAL A 182 11.99 13.43 2.19
CA VAL A 182 12.48 12.97 0.89
C VAL A 182 13.13 11.61 1.12
N PRO A 183 12.65 10.54 0.46
CA PRO A 183 13.21 9.22 0.66
C PRO A 183 14.68 9.22 0.24
N THR A 184 15.52 8.57 1.04
CA THR A 184 16.92 8.30 0.64
C THR A 184 16.96 7.47 -0.64
N GLY A 185 18.06 7.49 -1.39
CA GLY A 185 18.22 6.67 -2.60
C GLY A 185 17.92 5.19 -2.37
N VAL A 186 18.33 4.66 -1.22
CA VAL A 186 18.03 3.29 -0.80
C VAL A 186 16.54 3.06 -0.62
N GLU A 187 15.87 3.91 0.17
CA GLU A 187 14.43 3.83 0.38
C GLU A 187 13.71 3.96 -0.96
N TRP A 188 14.01 5.00 -1.74
CA TRP A 188 13.42 5.23 -3.04
C TRP A 188 13.53 4.03 -3.97
N PHE A 189 14.70 3.39 -4.05
CA PHE A 189 14.94 2.26 -4.95
C PHE A 189 14.28 0.96 -4.45
N TRP A 190 14.43 0.62 -3.17
CA TRP A 190 14.00 -0.67 -2.63
C TRP A 190 12.58 -0.69 -2.09
N LEU A 191 11.99 0.46 -1.77
CA LEU A 191 10.67 0.55 -1.14
C LEU A 191 9.61 -0.30 -1.85
N PRO A 192 9.50 -0.33 -3.21
CA PRO A 192 8.48 -1.14 -3.87
C PRO A 192 8.61 -2.66 -3.64
N LEU A 193 9.83 -3.18 -3.46
CA LEU A 193 10.04 -4.59 -3.10
C LEU A 193 9.85 -4.82 -1.59
N LEU A 194 10.34 -3.89 -0.77
CA LEU A 194 10.28 -3.99 0.69
C LEU A 194 8.84 -3.90 1.21
N SER A 195 8.00 -3.02 0.64
CA SER A 195 6.62 -2.78 1.06
C SER A 195 5.63 -3.88 0.65
N ALA A 196 6.01 -4.78 -0.27
CA ALA A 196 5.14 -5.88 -0.68
C ALA A 196 4.84 -6.83 0.50
N PRO A 197 3.65 -7.44 0.61
CA PRO A 197 3.27 -8.23 1.78
C PRO A 197 4.00 -9.58 1.88
N ARG A 198 4.48 -10.12 0.76
CA ARG A 198 5.17 -11.42 0.68
C ARG A 198 6.70 -11.24 0.81
N GLN A 199 7.40 -12.32 1.14
CA GLN A 199 8.87 -12.37 1.13
C GLN A 199 9.43 -12.22 -0.30
N VAL A 200 10.67 -11.76 -0.43
CA VAL A 200 11.34 -11.62 -1.73
C VAL A 200 11.93 -12.97 -2.16
N THR A 201 11.63 -13.40 -3.38
CA THR A 201 12.25 -14.61 -3.95
C THR A 201 13.40 -14.23 -4.87
N ILE A 202 14.60 -14.71 -4.58
CA ILE A 202 15.81 -14.50 -5.38
C ILE A 202 15.99 -15.72 -6.30
N PHE A 203 15.83 -15.52 -7.60
CA PHE A 203 16.01 -16.55 -8.61
C PHE A 203 17.43 -16.49 -9.17
N ILE A 204 18.18 -17.58 -9.03
CA ILE A 204 19.58 -17.65 -9.47
C ILE A 204 19.71 -18.52 -10.71
N GLY A 205 20.38 -18.00 -11.73
CA GLY A 205 20.77 -18.76 -12.92
C GLY A 205 21.95 -19.72 -12.70
N PRO A 206 22.00 -20.87 -13.40
CA PRO A 206 23.14 -21.78 -13.40
C PRO A 206 24.39 -21.10 -14.00
N PRO A 207 25.61 -21.65 -13.86
CA PRO A 207 26.79 -21.10 -14.52
C PRO A 207 26.60 -20.99 -16.03
N ALA A 208 26.86 -19.80 -16.60
CA ALA A 208 26.64 -19.53 -18.02
C ALA A 208 27.38 -20.50 -18.96
N LEU A 209 28.55 -20.99 -18.55
CA LEU A 209 29.37 -21.94 -19.31
C LEU A 209 28.79 -23.36 -19.36
N VAL A 210 27.88 -23.71 -18.44
CA VAL A 210 27.21 -25.03 -18.41
C VAL A 210 25.96 -25.02 -19.30
N SER A 211 25.42 -23.85 -19.63
CA SER A 211 24.24 -23.70 -20.50
C SER A 211 24.57 -23.58 -22.01
N ALA A 212 25.85 -23.66 -22.39
CA ALA A 212 26.27 -23.52 -23.79
C ALA A 212 25.99 -24.77 -24.64
N ASP A 213 25.83 -25.95 -24.03
CA ASP A 213 25.47 -27.19 -24.72
C ASP A 213 23.96 -27.30 -24.87
N GLY A 214 23.41 -26.47 -25.76
CA GLY A 214 22.02 -26.58 -26.20
C GLY A 214 21.02 -26.05 -25.17
N GLY A 215 20.19 -25.10 -25.62
CA GLY A 215 19.05 -24.58 -24.89
C GLY A 215 17.92 -25.60 -24.65
N SER A 216 18.24 -26.86 -24.33
CA SER A 216 17.31 -27.70 -23.59
C SER A 216 17.20 -27.10 -22.20
N SER A 217 16.20 -26.24 -22.06
CA SER A 217 15.60 -26.05 -20.76
C SER A 217 15.25 -27.45 -20.26
N LEU A 218 15.87 -27.90 -19.16
CA LEU A 218 15.41 -29.07 -18.39
C LEU A 218 13.89 -29.05 -18.12
N ARG A 219 13.25 -27.89 -18.29
CA ARG A 219 11.80 -27.75 -18.43
C ARG A 219 11.28 -28.53 -19.64
N GLY A 220 10.83 -29.76 -19.38
CA GLY A 220 10.03 -30.54 -20.32
C GLY A 220 10.83 -31.46 -21.25
N ASP A 221 12.14 -31.58 -21.04
CA ASP A 221 12.97 -32.54 -21.76
C ASP A 221 12.80 -33.94 -21.13
N ALA A 222 12.05 -34.81 -21.82
CA ALA A 222 11.79 -36.18 -21.38
C ALA A 222 13.06 -37.04 -21.39
N ASP A 223 14.10 -36.62 -22.11
CA ASP A 223 15.37 -37.33 -22.26
C ASP A 223 16.45 -36.79 -21.30
N ALA A 224 16.11 -35.86 -20.40
CA ALA A 224 17.04 -35.31 -19.44
C ALA A 224 17.56 -36.38 -18.46
N THR A 225 18.88 -36.57 -18.45
CA THR A 225 19.53 -37.50 -17.53
C THR A 225 19.67 -36.93 -16.12
N VAL A 226 19.87 -37.80 -15.12
CA VAL A 226 20.19 -37.39 -13.74
C VAL A 226 21.43 -36.51 -13.70
N GLU A 227 22.44 -36.81 -14.51
CA GLU A 227 23.66 -36.01 -14.63
C GLU A 227 23.35 -34.59 -15.14
N THR A 228 22.48 -34.46 -16.16
CA THR A 228 22.04 -33.18 -16.69
C THR A 228 21.33 -32.33 -15.62
N VAL A 229 20.44 -32.95 -14.84
CA VAL A 229 19.73 -32.29 -13.73
C VAL A 229 20.70 -31.86 -12.62
N MET A 230 21.66 -32.70 -12.25
CA MET A 230 22.67 -32.36 -11.24
C MET A 230 23.56 -31.19 -11.70
N LYS A 231 24.04 -31.21 -12.95
CA LYS A 231 24.86 -30.12 -13.52
C LYS A 231 24.10 -28.78 -13.55
N ALA A 232 22.80 -28.80 -13.80
CA ALA A 232 21.99 -27.58 -13.82
C ALA A 232 21.65 -27.01 -12.43
N ASN A 233 21.83 -27.80 -11.36
CA ASN A 233 21.68 -27.32 -9.97
C ASN A 233 22.99 -26.76 -9.38
N VAL A 234 24.06 -26.70 -10.17
CA VAL A 234 25.29 -26.00 -9.79
C VAL A 234 25.06 -24.50 -9.84
N VAL A 235 25.69 -23.76 -8.93
CA VAL A 235 25.65 -22.29 -8.88
C VAL A 235 27.09 -21.78 -8.85
N SER A 236 27.37 -20.68 -9.55
CA SER A 236 28.69 -20.04 -9.49
C SER A 236 28.92 -19.40 -8.11
N PHE A 237 30.17 -19.34 -7.65
CA PHE A 237 30.51 -18.64 -6.40
C PHE A 237 30.04 -17.18 -6.42
N ALA A 238 30.23 -16.47 -7.54
CA ALA A 238 29.79 -15.09 -7.71
C ALA A 238 28.27 -14.93 -7.53
N SER A 239 27.47 -15.85 -8.07
CA SER A 239 26.02 -15.86 -7.91
C SER A 239 25.61 -16.15 -6.46
N ALA A 240 26.26 -17.12 -5.81
CA ALA A 240 25.98 -17.47 -4.41
C ALA A 240 26.31 -16.32 -3.46
N ALA A 241 27.49 -15.70 -3.60
CA ALA A 241 27.91 -14.55 -2.82
C ALA A 241 26.97 -13.34 -3.03
N SER A 242 26.56 -13.10 -4.28
CA SER A 242 25.61 -12.05 -4.63
C SER A 242 24.24 -12.26 -3.97
N ALA A 243 23.71 -13.47 -4.02
CA ALA A 243 22.44 -13.80 -3.39
C ALA A 243 22.49 -13.71 -1.86
N ALA A 244 23.61 -14.13 -1.24
CA ALA A 244 23.84 -13.95 0.19
C ALA A 244 23.85 -12.47 0.57
N LYS A 245 24.59 -11.63 -0.15
CA LYS A 245 24.66 -10.18 0.07
C LYS A 245 23.29 -9.50 -0.09
N ILE A 246 22.52 -9.86 -1.11
CA ILE A 246 21.14 -9.35 -1.28
C ILE A 246 20.25 -9.81 -0.13
N SER A 247 20.35 -11.08 0.29
CA SER A 247 19.55 -11.61 1.40
C SER A 247 19.85 -10.91 2.71
N GLU A 248 21.13 -10.70 3.02
CA GLU A 248 21.57 -9.91 4.19
C GLU A 248 21.04 -8.47 4.12
N PHE A 249 21.13 -7.83 2.95
CA PHE A 249 20.63 -6.48 2.74
C PHE A 249 19.12 -6.36 2.98
N LEU A 250 18.33 -7.35 2.53
CA LEU A 250 16.89 -7.43 2.74
C LEU A 250 16.56 -7.70 4.22
N GLN A 251 17.26 -8.65 4.84
CA GLN A 251 17.07 -9.00 6.24
C GLN A 251 17.36 -7.83 7.18
N ALA A 252 18.42 -7.07 6.92
CA ALA A 252 18.75 -5.83 7.64
C ALA A 252 17.65 -4.76 7.58
N ARG A 253 16.68 -4.92 6.66
CA ARG A 253 15.51 -4.04 6.48
C ARG A 253 14.19 -4.72 6.84
N GLY A 254 14.24 -5.82 7.60
CA GLY A 254 13.06 -6.54 8.07
C GLY A 254 12.31 -7.30 6.97
N LYS A 255 12.94 -7.54 5.82
CA LYS A 255 12.33 -8.25 4.70
C LYS A 255 12.90 -9.65 4.60
N ALA A 256 12.05 -10.66 4.78
CA ALA A 256 12.43 -12.05 4.54
C ALA A 256 12.74 -12.28 3.04
N SER A 257 13.71 -13.16 2.78
CA SER A 257 14.03 -13.64 1.44
C SER A 257 14.16 -15.15 1.40
N GLN A 258 13.98 -15.71 0.21
CA GLN A 258 14.32 -17.10 -0.10
C GLN A 258 15.06 -17.16 -1.43
N VAL A 259 15.79 -18.25 -1.67
CA VAL A 259 16.53 -18.48 -2.91
C VAL A 259 15.95 -19.66 -3.65
N LEU A 260 15.68 -19.50 -4.95
CA LEU A 260 15.23 -20.56 -5.86
C LEU A 260 16.13 -20.61 -7.09
N SER A 261 16.27 -21.81 -7.68
CA SER A 261 16.93 -21.96 -8.98
C SER A 261 16.02 -21.45 -10.10
N SER A 262 16.59 -20.70 -11.05
CA SER A 262 15.85 -20.27 -12.24
C SER A 262 15.48 -21.46 -13.14
N VAL A 263 16.21 -22.58 -13.05
CA VAL A 263 16.01 -23.78 -13.87
C VAL A 263 14.76 -24.53 -13.43
N THR A 264 14.63 -24.78 -12.13
CA THR A 264 13.55 -25.60 -11.55
C THR A 264 12.32 -24.80 -11.14
N SER A 265 12.43 -23.47 -11.07
CA SER A 265 11.27 -22.58 -10.81
C SER A 265 10.26 -22.60 -11.95
N LYS A 266 9.00 -22.32 -11.62
CA LYS A 266 7.86 -22.21 -12.53
C LYS A 266 7.34 -20.78 -12.56
N TYR A 267 6.47 -20.50 -13.52
CA TYR A 267 5.83 -19.19 -13.65
C TYR A 267 5.05 -18.80 -12.38
N ASP A 268 4.35 -19.75 -11.77
CA ASP A 268 3.64 -19.56 -10.51
C ASP A 268 4.55 -19.04 -9.38
N ASP A 269 5.84 -19.42 -9.36
CA ASP A 269 6.79 -18.93 -8.35
C ASP A 269 7.05 -17.43 -8.49
N LEU A 270 7.02 -16.90 -9.72
CA LEU A 270 7.16 -15.46 -9.98
C LEU A 270 5.90 -14.67 -9.62
N GLN A 271 4.72 -15.30 -9.68
CA GLN A 271 3.44 -14.66 -9.31
C GLN A 271 3.21 -14.66 -7.79
N ARG A 272 3.97 -15.47 -7.03
CA ARG A 272 3.82 -15.54 -5.57
C ARG A 272 4.24 -14.27 -4.86
N GLY A 273 5.09 -13.42 -5.41
CA GLY A 273 5.53 -12.23 -4.68
C GLY A 273 6.63 -11.46 -5.38
N PRO A 274 7.19 -10.44 -4.71
CA PRO A 274 8.28 -9.66 -5.28
C PRO A 274 9.49 -10.58 -5.57
N ALA A 275 10.13 -10.34 -6.71
CA ALA A 275 11.20 -11.20 -7.21
C ALA A 275 12.49 -10.41 -7.43
N VAL A 276 13.63 -11.06 -7.19
CA VAL A 276 14.93 -10.62 -7.65
C VAL A 276 15.44 -11.66 -8.64
N LEU A 277 15.69 -11.27 -9.89
CA LEU A 277 16.28 -12.14 -10.90
C LEU A 277 17.77 -11.86 -10.97
N LEU A 278 18.57 -12.82 -10.50
CA LEU A 278 20.02 -12.72 -10.46
C LEU A 278 20.61 -13.50 -11.64
N GLY A 279 21.39 -12.79 -12.45
CA GLY A 279 21.99 -13.31 -13.68
C GLY A 279 21.25 -12.87 -14.94
N GLY A 280 22.01 -12.64 -16.01
CA GLY A 280 21.51 -12.23 -17.31
C GLY A 280 21.23 -13.41 -18.23
N LEU A 281 22.21 -13.73 -19.07
CA LEU A 281 22.13 -14.72 -20.14
C LEU A 281 21.86 -16.14 -19.64
N ASN A 282 22.27 -16.43 -18.41
CA ASN A 282 22.05 -17.71 -17.75
C ASN A 282 20.72 -17.80 -17.00
N ASN A 283 19.86 -16.77 -17.06
CA ASN A 283 18.59 -16.75 -16.36
C ASN A 283 17.45 -16.57 -17.36
N ALA A 284 16.73 -17.66 -17.64
CA ALA A 284 15.63 -17.67 -18.62
C ALA A 284 14.50 -16.69 -18.28
N TRP A 285 14.28 -16.41 -16.99
CA TRP A 285 13.29 -15.40 -16.59
C TRP A 285 13.79 -14.00 -16.89
N THR A 286 15.07 -13.71 -16.65
CA THR A 286 15.66 -12.41 -17.02
C THR A 286 15.48 -12.15 -18.50
N LEU A 287 15.92 -13.09 -19.36
CA LEU A 287 15.79 -12.95 -20.81
C LEU A 287 14.35 -12.68 -21.24
N ARG A 288 13.40 -13.49 -20.74
CA ARG A 288 11.97 -13.35 -21.06
C ARG A 288 11.36 -12.03 -20.60
N LEU A 289 11.65 -11.58 -19.38
CA LEU A 289 11.05 -10.36 -18.83
C LEU A 289 11.71 -9.08 -19.36
N THR A 290 12.92 -9.16 -19.92
CA THR A 290 13.59 -8.01 -20.55
C THR A 290 13.29 -7.84 -22.04
N ASP A 291 12.74 -8.87 -22.70
CA ASP A 291 12.50 -8.88 -24.15
C ASP A 291 11.63 -7.72 -24.64
N SER A 292 10.61 -7.34 -23.86
CA SER A 292 9.71 -6.24 -24.17
C SER A 292 10.12 -4.89 -23.57
N LEU A 293 11.20 -4.86 -22.77
CA LEU A 293 11.69 -3.63 -22.16
C LEU A 293 12.57 -2.85 -23.12
N ARG A 294 12.89 -1.59 -22.76
CA ARG A 294 13.75 -0.75 -23.59
C ARG A 294 15.18 -1.30 -23.65
N PHE A 295 15.75 -1.60 -22.48
CA PHE A 295 17.03 -2.29 -22.42
C PHE A 295 16.79 -3.79 -22.23
N GLY A 296 17.36 -4.58 -23.12
CA GLY A 296 17.24 -6.04 -23.11
C GLY A 296 18.56 -6.73 -23.47
N PHE A 297 18.61 -8.04 -23.29
CA PHE A 297 19.75 -8.86 -23.70
C PHE A 297 19.55 -9.40 -25.11
N ASP A 298 20.59 -9.36 -25.93
CA ASP A 298 20.61 -10.03 -27.21
C ASP A 298 21.59 -11.23 -27.18
N THR A 299 21.06 -12.40 -27.55
CA THR A 299 21.78 -13.68 -27.62
C THR A 299 22.01 -14.14 -29.06
N GLY A 300 21.77 -13.29 -30.06
CA GLY A 300 21.80 -13.65 -31.48
C GLY A 300 23.18 -13.99 -32.05
N ASP A 301 24.27 -13.64 -31.37
CA ASP A 301 25.66 -13.97 -31.80
C ASP A 301 26.33 -14.92 -30.78
N PRO A 302 26.57 -16.19 -31.14
CA PRO A 302 27.22 -17.19 -30.28
C PRO A 302 28.68 -16.81 -29.92
N GLY A 303 28.85 -16.03 -28.85
CA GLY A 303 30.16 -15.63 -28.31
C GLY A 303 30.27 -14.14 -28.00
N ASN A 304 29.36 -13.33 -28.53
CA ASN A 304 29.22 -11.91 -28.24
C ASN A 304 27.84 -11.66 -27.66
N SER A 305 27.80 -11.40 -26.36
CA SER A 305 26.56 -11.05 -25.71
C SER A 305 26.50 -9.54 -25.49
N ARG A 306 25.31 -8.98 -25.58
CA ARG A 306 25.14 -7.53 -25.45
C ARG A 306 23.86 -7.15 -24.76
N ILE A 307 23.89 -5.96 -24.16
CA ILE A 307 22.69 -5.22 -23.76
C ILE A 307 22.38 -4.27 -24.92
N ARG A 308 21.15 -4.30 -25.43
CA ARG A 308 20.67 -3.45 -26.53
C ARG A 308 19.69 -2.41 -26.00
N ASP A 309 19.75 -1.18 -26.54
CA ASP A 309 18.66 -0.20 -26.44
C ASP A 309 17.71 -0.36 -27.64
N HIS A 310 16.52 -0.96 -27.41
CA HIS A 310 15.50 -1.18 -28.44
C HIS A 310 14.98 0.12 -29.08
N GLN A 311 15.23 1.27 -28.45
CA GLN A 311 14.88 2.59 -29.00
C GLN A 311 16.06 3.31 -29.66
N ARG A 312 17.31 2.87 -29.42
CA ARG A 312 18.54 3.45 -29.97
C ARG A 312 19.52 2.34 -30.36
N PRO A 313 19.35 1.74 -31.56
CA PRO A 313 20.13 0.57 -31.98
C PRO A 313 21.62 0.86 -32.22
N ASP A 314 22.04 2.13 -32.19
CA ASP A 314 23.44 2.57 -32.24
C ASP A 314 24.16 2.47 -30.89
N GLN A 315 23.43 2.22 -29.79
CA GLN A 315 23.96 2.15 -28.44
C GLN A 315 23.84 0.73 -27.87
N ASP A 316 24.83 -0.11 -28.18
CA ASP A 316 24.99 -1.46 -27.63
C ASP A 316 26.16 -1.53 -26.66
N TRP A 317 26.02 -2.34 -25.60
CA TRP A 317 27.10 -2.66 -24.67
C TRP A 317 27.43 -4.15 -24.78
N THR A 318 28.66 -4.47 -25.19
CA THR A 318 29.05 -5.82 -25.60
C THR A 318 30.04 -6.47 -24.64
N PHE A 319 29.97 -7.79 -24.54
CA PHE A 319 30.89 -8.63 -23.80
C PHE A 319 31.20 -9.89 -24.63
N THR A 320 32.48 -10.14 -24.86
CA THR A 320 32.95 -11.26 -25.69
C THR A 320 33.54 -12.36 -24.81
N PHE A 321 32.81 -13.46 -24.64
CA PHE A 321 33.21 -14.58 -23.78
C PHE A 321 34.48 -15.29 -24.26
N ARG A 322 34.73 -15.26 -25.57
CA ARG A 322 35.88 -15.93 -26.20
C ARG A 322 37.14 -15.05 -26.25
N ALA A 323 37.07 -13.81 -25.77
CA ALA A 323 38.24 -12.94 -25.73
C ALA A 323 39.27 -13.48 -24.71
N PRO A 324 40.58 -13.37 -24.97
CA PRO A 324 41.61 -13.68 -23.99
C PRO A 324 41.36 -12.92 -22.69
N TYR A 325 41.46 -13.59 -21.54
CA TYR A 325 41.16 -13.00 -20.24
C TYR A 325 41.93 -11.69 -19.97
N GLN A 326 43.19 -11.61 -20.39
CA GLN A 326 44.04 -10.40 -20.26
C GLN A 326 43.52 -9.19 -21.05
N LYS A 327 42.65 -9.39 -22.05
CA LYS A 327 42.03 -8.31 -22.82
C LYS A 327 40.71 -7.84 -22.21
N LEU A 328 40.21 -8.54 -21.18
CA LEU A 328 39.00 -8.13 -20.50
C LEU A 328 39.29 -6.91 -19.61
N THR A 329 38.77 -5.77 -20.03
CA THR A 329 38.94 -4.50 -19.31
C THR A 329 37.63 -3.96 -18.74
N ARG A 330 36.50 -4.48 -19.20
CA ARG A 330 35.17 -3.98 -18.81
C ARG A 330 34.11 -5.05 -18.96
N ASP A 331 33.16 -5.02 -18.04
CA ASP A 331 31.90 -5.77 -18.09
C ASP A 331 30.73 -4.80 -17.92
N TYR A 332 29.53 -5.22 -18.32
CA TYR A 332 28.33 -4.40 -18.29
C TYR A 332 27.20 -5.15 -17.60
N ALA A 333 26.28 -4.40 -17.02
CA ALA A 333 25.10 -4.98 -16.39
C ALA A 333 23.85 -4.13 -16.58
N LEU A 334 22.72 -4.81 -16.62
CA LEU A 334 21.38 -4.25 -16.62
C LEU A 334 20.78 -4.44 -15.24
N ILE A 335 20.36 -3.34 -14.64
CA ILE A 335 19.54 -3.30 -13.42
C ILE A 335 18.16 -2.81 -13.84
N SER A 336 17.11 -3.61 -13.62
CA SER A 336 15.74 -3.19 -13.94
C SER A 336 14.82 -3.44 -12.76
N ARG A 337 14.25 -2.39 -12.17
CA ARG A 337 13.15 -2.51 -11.21
C ARG A 337 11.86 -2.23 -11.97
N VAL A 338 10.99 -3.23 -12.10
CA VAL A 338 9.79 -3.13 -12.94
C VAL A 338 8.61 -3.82 -12.26
N LEU A 339 7.46 -3.14 -12.21
CA LEU A 339 6.18 -3.80 -11.98
C LEU A 339 5.78 -4.51 -13.27
N HIS A 340 6.10 -5.81 -13.37
CA HIS A 340 5.95 -6.52 -14.63
C HIS A 340 4.48 -6.95 -14.87
N PRO A 341 3.84 -6.59 -16.00
CA PRO A 341 2.42 -6.88 -16.23
C PRO A 341 2.07 -8.37 -16.19
N ALA A 342 2.95 -9.24 -16.69
CA ALA A 342 2.69 -10.69 -16.70
C ALA A 342 2.60 -11.27 -15.27
N THR A 343 3.53 -10.91 -14.39
CA THR A 343 3.59 -11.47 -13.04
C THR A 343 2.73 -10.68 -12.05
N GLU A 344 2.38 -9.43 -12.38
CA GLU A 344 1.78 -8.43 -11.49
C GLU A 344 2.60 -8.21 -10.20
N GLN A 345 3.88 -8.57 -10.24
CA GLN A 345 4.79 -8.44 -9.10
C GLN A 345 5.91 -7.46 -9.43
N MET A 346 6.35 -6.74 -8.39
CA MET A 346 7.55 -5.94 -8.47
C MET A 346 8.76 -6.86 -8.62
N THR A 347 9.48 -6.70 -9.74
CA THR A 347 10.61 -7.55 -10.12
C THR A 347 11.86 -6.69 -10.26
N LEU A 348 12.92 -7.08 -9.57
CA LEU A 348 14.25 -6.48 -9.69
C LEU A 348 15.18 -7.43 -10.44
N ILE A 349 15.56 -7.07 -11.66
CA ILE A 349 16.56 -7.77 -12.45
C ILE A 349 17.94 -7.19 -12.11
N VAL A 350 18.88 -8.07 -11.76
CA VAL A 350 20.27 -7.74 -11.44
C VAL A 350 21.15 -8.65 -12.28
N ALA A 351 21.55 -8.17 -13.45
CA ALA A 351 22.04 -9.05 -14.51
C ALA A 351 23.25 -8.46 -15.24
N GLY A 352 24.43 -9.06 -15.04
CA GLY A 352 25.61 -8.78 -15.86
C GLY A 352 25.63 -9.58 -17.15
N LEU A 353 26.39 -9.10 -18.13
CA LEU A 353 26.82 -9.92 -19.27
C LEU A 353 27.80 -10.99 -18.79
N GLY A 354 28.80 -10.62 -17.99
CA GLY A 354 29.65 -11.55 -17.24
C GLY A 354 29.40 -11.53 -15.72
N GLN A 355 30.28 -12.23 -15.00
CA GLN A 355 30.23 -12.31 -13.54
C GLN A 355 30.57 -10.97 -12.88
N TRP A 356 31.49 -10.19 -13.45
CA TRP A 356 31.95 -8.91 -12.90
C TRP A 356 30.86 -7.85 -13.00
N GLY A 357 30.10 -7.84 -14.10
CA GLY A 357 28.94 -7.00 -14.28
C GLY A 357 27.88 -7.30 -13.23
N THR A 358 27.62 -8.59 -12.97
CA THR A 358 26.64 -8.99 -11.94
C THR A 358 27.09 -8.54 -10.54
N LEU A 359 28.36 -8.76 -10.19
CA LEU A 359 28.92 -8.29 -8.91
C LEU A 359 28.82 -6.75 -8.79
N GLY A 360 29.20 -6.03 -9.84
CA GLY A 360 29.08 -4.57 -9.87
C GLY A 360 27.62 -4.09 -9.78
N ALA A 361 26.66 -4.82 -10.34
CA ALA A 361 25.25 -4.50 -10.22
C ALA A 361 24.75 -4.67 -8.78
N VAL A 362 25.19 -5.74 -8.09
CA VAL A 362 24.89 -5.95 -6.67
C VAL A 362 25.54 -4.86 -5.80
N ASP A 363 26.80 -4.51 -6.06
CA ASP A 363 27.49 -3.41 -5.38
C ASP A 363 26.81 -2.06 -5.64
N PHE A 364 26.24 -1.87 -6.83
CA PHE A 364 25.50 -0.66 -7.16
C PHE A 364 24.21 -0.53 -6.36
N ILE A 365 23.37 -1.57 -6.36
CA ILE A 365 22.04 -1.53 -5.71
C ILE A 365 22.10 -1.62 -4.19
N THR A 366 23.26 -1.97 -3.61
CA THR A 366 23.45 -2.04 -2.15
C THR A 366 24.19 -0.82 -1.60
N ASP A 367 24.71 0.08 -2.46
CA ASP A 367 25.45 1.28 -2.06
C ASP A 367 24.52 2.51 -1.95
N PRO A 368 24.41 3.13 -0.76
CA PRO A 368 23.54 4.28 -0.56
C PRO A 368 23.91 5.52 -1.39
N VAL A 369 25.21 5.76 -1.62
CA VAL A 369 25.69 6.93 -2.36
C VAL A 369 25.38 6.79 -3.85
N ARG A 370 25.52 5.59 -4.41
CA ARG A 370 25.18 5.32 -5.81
C ARG A 370 23.67 5.41 -6.05
N LEU A 371 22.87 4.82 -5.16
CA LEU A 371 21.42 4.93 -5.26
C LEU A 371 20.91 6.37 -5.08
N GLU A 372 21.57 7.17 -4.24
CA GLU A 372 21.23 8.59 -4.11
C GLU A 372 21.51 9.36 -5.40
N LYS A 373 22.65 9.10 -6.06
CA LYS A 373 22.96 9.68 -7.37
C LYS A 373 21.94 9.25 -8.44
N LEU A 374 21.54 7.98 -8.45
CA LEU A 374 20.50 7.48 -9.37
C LEU A 374 19.14 8.13 -9.12
N ARG A 375 18.74 8.29 -7.85
CA ARG A 375 17.52 8.99 -7.48
C ARG A 375 17.55 10.44 -7.97
N GLY A 376 18.69 11.11 -7.80
CA GLY A 376 18.92 12.46 -8.29
C GLY A 376 18.76 12.59 -9.81
N SER A 377 19.21 11.59 -10.58
CA SER A 377 19.08 11.61 -12.05
C SER A 377 17.65 11.40 -12.56
N ALA A 378 16.73 10.92 -11.71
CA ALA A 378 15.33 10.72 -12.09
C ALA A 378 14.57 12.05 -12.28
N GLY A 379 15.04 13.17 -11.73
CA GLY A 379 14.38 14.47 -11.86
C GLY A 379 12.91 14.42 -11.41
N ASN A 380 11.99 14.77 -12.32
CA ASN A 380 10.53 14.74 -12.04
C ASN A 380 9.94 13.32 -12.01
N ARG A 381 10.69 12.30 -12.44
CA ARG A 381 10.27 10.88 -12.49
C ARG A 381 10.61 10.10 -11.22
N GLN A 382 10.86 10.79 -10.10
CA GLN A 382 11.13 10.12 -8.83
C GLN A 382 9.98 9.26 -8.31
N HIS A 383 8.75 9.49 -8.78
CA HIS A 383 7.58 8.70 -8.40
C HIS A 383 7.35 7.48 -9.30
N ASP A 384 8.10 7.35 -10.40
CA ASP A 384 7.94 6.26 -11.34
C ASP A 384 8.35 4.94 -10.68
N PRO A 385 7.47 3.92 -10.69
CA PRO A 385 7.78 2.64 -10.08
C PRO A 385 8.87 1.92 -10.88
N ASN A 386 8.99 2.18 -12.18
CA ASN A 386 9.90 1.46 -13.05
C ASN A 386 11.16 2.25 -13.37
N VAL A 387 12.28 1.55 -13.34
CA VAL A 387 13.57 2.09 -13.75
C VAL A 387 14.42 0.99 -14.37
N GLN A 388 15.09 1.31 -15.49
CA GLN A 388 16.21 0.53 -15.98
C GLN A 388 17.48 1.37 -15.95
N VAL A 389 18.58 0.72 -15.60
CA VAL A 389 19.92 1.31 -15.51
C VAL A 389 20.89 0.36 -16.18
N VAL A 390 21.63 0.86 -17.16
CA VAL A 390 22.81 0.16 -17.68
C VAL A 390 24.03 0.71 -16.98
N ILE A 391 24.82 -0.18 -16.41
CA ILE A 391 26.09 0.16 -15.76
C ILE A 391 27.26 -0.49 -16.48
N GLY A 392 28.42 0.18 -16.42
CA GLY A 392 29.71 -0.38 -16.80
C GLY A 392 30.61 -0.53 -15.59
N VAL A 393 31.40 -1.59 -15.58
CA VAL A 393 32.31 -1.94 -14.48
C VAL A 393 33.67 -2.22 -15.10
N ASP A 394 34.68 -1.45 -14.72
CA ASP A 394 36.06 -1.70 -15.14
C ASP A 394 36.58 -2.98 -14.45
N VAL A 395 37.29 -3.84 -15.17
CA VAL A 395 37.84 -5.10 -14.66
C VAL A 395 39.36 -5.03 -14.74
N VAL A 396 40.03 -5.21 -13.60
CA VAL A 396 41.49 -5.18 -13.49
C VAL A 396 41.93 -6.37 -12.66
N ASP A 397 42.69 -7.29 -13.26
CA ASP A 397 43.18 -8.53 -12.62
C ASP A 397 42.10 -9.35 -11.90
N GLY A 398 40.88 -9.34 -12.44
CA GLY A 398 39.73 -10.06 -11.87
C GLY A 398 39.00 -9.33 -10.75
N ALA A 399 39.51 -8.18 -10.29
CA ALA A 399 38.79 -7.28 -9.40
C ALA A 399 37.93 -6.29 -10.20
N ILE A 400 36.84 -5.83 -9.58
CA ILE A 400 35.93 -4.84 -10.16
C ILE A 400 36.25 -3.44 -9.66
N GLY A 401 36.28 -2.47 -10.58
CA GLY A 401 36.25 -1.06 -10.27
C GLY A 401 34.86 -0.57 -9.88
N PRO A 402 34.72 0.71 -9.51
CA PRO A 402 33.42 1.28 -9.13
C PRO A 402 32.43 1.27 -10.32
N PRO A 403 31.22 0.74 -10.15
CA PRO A 403 30.18 0.78 -11.18
C PRO A 403 29.82 2.20 -11.61
N LYS A 404 29.72 2.42 -12.92
CA LYS A 404 29.37 3.71 -13.55
C LYS A 404 28.06 3.58 -14.31
N VAL A 405 27.14 4.51 -14.11
CA VAL A 405 25.89 4.59 -14.88
C VAL A 405 26.19 5.04 -16.31
N LEU A 406 25.72 4.29 -17.30
CA LEU A 406 25.90 4.57 -18.73
C LEU A 406 24.59 5.00 -19.39
N ALA A 407 23.47 4.45 -18.94
CA ALA A 407 22.14 4.84 -19.40
C ALA A 407 21.10 4.61 -18.31
N THR A 408 20.05 5.42 -18.33
CA THR A 408 18.89 5.30 -17.42
C THR A 408 17.59 5.50 -18.20
N TYR A 409 16.56 4.79 -17.80
CA TYR A 409 15.21 4.93 -18.32
C TYR A 409 14.20 4.78 -17.17
N PHE A 410 13.20 5.66 -17.11
CA PHE A 410 12.19 5.75 -16.03
C PHE A 410 10.80 5.89 -16.66
N TRP A 411 9.81 5.13 -16.15
CA TRP A 411 8.42 5.17 -16.64
C TRP A 411 7.38 4.60 -15.64
#